data_AF-A0A2M7J2L6-F1
#
_entry.id   AF-A0A2M7J2L6-F1
#
_cell.length_a   1.000
_cell.length_b   1.000
_cell.length_c   1.000
_cell.angle_alpha   90.00
_cell.angle_beta   90.00
_cell.angle_gamma   90.00
#
_symmetry.space_group_name_H-M   'P 1'
#
loop_
_entity.id
_entity.type
_entity.pdbx_description
1 polymer ?
#
loop_
_entity_poly.entity_id
_entity_poly.type
_entity_poly.pdbx_seq_one_letter_code
_entity_poly.pdbx_strand_id
1 'polypeptide(L)' 'MKKFERNRWAAAIALRISDEWTGAADFPNDALLLRAYLEKSLKNDVEAIQSFISTGIIESDYFKKV' A
#
# COMPACT_ATOMS: atom_id res chain seq x y z
N MET A 1 10.87 -11.06 -5.27
CA MET A 1 10.99 -9.91 -4.36
C MET A 1 11.53 -10.35 -3.01
N LYS A 2 12.51 -9.65 -2.42
CA LYS A 2 13.04 -10.01 -1.08
C LYS A 2 12.03 -9.64 0.02
N LYS A 3 12.05 -10.31 1.19
CA LYS A 3 11.09 -10.07 2.29
C LYS A 3 11.01 -8.60 2.72
N PHE A 4 12.16 -7.94 2.88
CA PHE A 4 12.20 -6.53 3.25
C PHE A 4 11.51 -5.63 2.20
N GLU A 5 11.87 -5.83 0.94
CA GLU A 5 11.31 -5.10 -0.20
C GLU A 5 9.80 -5.32 -0.32
N ARG A 6 9.34 -6.57 -0.15
CA ARG A 6 7.93 -6.93 -0.09
C ARG A 6 7.17 -6.19 0.99
N ASN A 7 7.71 -6.18 2.21
CA ASN A 7 7.08 -5.47 3.32
C ASN A 7 7.03 -3.95 3.07
N ARG A 8 8.07 -3.40 2.46
CA ARG A 8 8.14 -1.97 2.11
C ARG A 8 7.08 -1.60 1.07
N TRP A 9 6.96 -2.37 0.00
CA TRP A 9 5.93 -2.17 -1.03
C TRP A 9 4.51 -2.37 -0.47
N ALA A 10 4.29 -3.44 0.31
CA ALA A 10 3.00 -3.69 0.96
C ALA A 10 2.53 -2.49 1.80
N ALA A 11 3.44 -1.92 2.60
CA ALA A 11 3.14 -0.76 3.44
C ALA A 11 2.84 0.50 2.60
N ALA A 12 3.59 0.74 1.52
CA ALA A 12 3.39 1.90 0.66
C ALA A 12 2.07 1.82 -0.13
N ILE A 13 1.75 0.65 -0.69
CA ILE A 13 0.47 0.40 -1.38
C ILE A 13 -0.69 0.59 -0.41
N ALA A 14 -0.61 -0.04 0.77
CA ALA A 14 -1.65 0.06 1.79
C ALA A 14 -1.89 1.49 2.21
N LEU A 15 -0.82 2.26 2.45
CA LEU A 15 -0.90 3.68 2.77
C LEU A 15 -1.61 4.48 1.67
N ARG A 16 -1.22 4.28 0.40
CA ARG A 16 -1.82 5.05 -0.69
C ARG A 16 -3.32 4.79 -0.81
N ILE A 17 -3.71 3.51 -0.83
CA ILE A 17 -5.12 3.13 -0.97
C ILE A 17 -5.95 3.65 0.21
N SER A 18 -5.42 3.56 1.44
CA SER A 18 -6.14 4.06 2.61
C SER A 18 -6.24 5.58 2.66
N ASP A 19 -5.20 6.30 2.21
CA ASP A 19 -5.17 7.77 2.22
C ASP A 19 -6.05 8.36 1.12
N GLU A 20 -6.13 7.71 -0.05
CA GLU A 20 -6.95 8.16 -1.18
C GLU A 20 -8.40 7.69 -1.11
N TRP A 21 -8.74 6.81 -0.16
CA TRP A 21 -10.12 6.45 0.08
C TRP A 21 -10.92 7.71 0.43
N THR A 22 -11.98 7.98 -0.32
CA THR A 22 -12.79 9.21 -0.18
C THR A 22 -13.32 9.44 1.23
N GLY A 23 -13.56 8.36 1.99
CA GLY A 23 -14.01 8.44 3.38
C GLY A 23 -12.89 8.71 4.40
N ALA A 24 -11.62 8.76 4.02
CA ALA A 24 -10.50 8.82 4.97
C ALA A 24 -10.51 10.10 5.83
N ALA A 25 -10.95 11.23 5.26
CA ALA A 25 -11.06 12.49 5.98
C ALA A 25 -12.16 12.46 7.06
N ASP A 26 -13.29 11.84 6.76
CA ASP A 26 -14.45 11.76 7.65
C ASP A 26 -14.32 10.60 8.67
N PHE A 27 -13.60 9.54 8.30
CA PHE A 27 -13.46 8.30 9.06
C PHE A 27 -11.99 7.89 9.22
N PRO A 28 -11.17 8.67 9.96
CA PRO A 28 -9.72 8.41 10.06
C PRO A 28 -9.38 7.06 10.71
N ASN A 29 -10.19 6.60 11.67
CA ASN A 29 -9.99 5.29 12.31
C ASN A 29 -10.25 4.13 11.33
N ASP A 30 -11.22 4.29 10.43
CA ASP A 30 -11.54 3.28 9.42
C ASP A 30 -10.46 3.24 8.35
N ALA A 31 -9.89 4.40 7.97
CA ALA A 31 -8.73 4.47 7.09
C ALA A 31 -7.51 3.77 7.70
N LEU A 32 -7.25 3.96 9.01
CA LEU A 32 -6.19 3.25 9.73
C LEU A 32 -6.43 1.73 9.76
N LEU A 33 -7.68 1.30 9.99
CA LEU A 33 -8.05 -0.12 9.97
C LEU A 33 -7.85 -0.73 8.58
N LEU A 34 -8.30 -0.02 7.54
CA LEU A 34 -8.14 -0.41 6.13
C LEU A 34 -6.66 -0.56 5.78
N ARG A 35 -5.83 0.43 6.14
CA ARG A 35 -4.38 0.39 5.94
C ARG A 35 -3.77 -0.84 6.59
N ALA A 36 -4.07 -1.09 7.87
CA ALA A 36 -3.52 -2.20 8.61
C ALA A 36 -3.92 -3.56 7.99
N TYR A 37 -5.17 -3.68 7.55
CA TYR A 37 -5.67 -4.88 6.88
C TYR A 37 -4.97 -5.10 5.53
N LEU A 38 -4.91 -4.07 4.67
CA LEU A 38 -4.24 -4.14 3.37
C LEU A 38 -2.76 -4.51 3.52
N GLU A 39 -2.05 -3.86 4.44
CA GLU A 39 -0.63 -4.13 4.66
C GLU A 39 -0.42 -5.58 5.12
N LYS A 40 -1.26 -6.09 6.04
CA LYS A 40 -1.21 -7.48 6.51
C LYS A 40 -1.45 -8.48 5.38
N SER A 41 -2.44 -8.22 4.52
CA SER A 41 -2.80 -9.10 3.40
C SER A 41 -1.70 -9.09 2.33
N LEU A 42 -1.28 -7.91 1.88
CA LEU A 42 -0.27 -7.75 0.83
C LEU A 42 1.09 -8.32 1.23
N LYS A 43 1.49 -8.25 2.50
CA LYS A 43 2.76 -8.86 2.99
C LYS A 43 2.92 -10.33 2.65
N ASN A 44 1.83 -11.05 2.37
CA ASN A 44 1.83 -12.46 2.03
C ASN A 44 1.53 -12.74 0.54
N ASP A 45 1.28 -11.70 -0.26
CA ASP A 45 0.87 -11.81 -1.65
C ASP A 45 1.82 -11.01 -2.56
N VAL A 46 2.87 -11.68 -3.05
CA VAL A 46 3.88 -11.06 -3.92
C VAL A 46 3.31 -10.68 -5.28
N GLU A 47 2.38 -11.49 -5.80
CA GLU A 47 1.77 -11.27 -7.12
C GLU A 47 0.89 -10.01 -7.09
N ALA A 48 0.05 -9.86 -6.06
CA ALA A 48 -0.75 -8.66 -5.86
C ALA A 48 0.13 -7.41 -5.70
N ILE A 49 1.22 -7.49 -4.93
CA ILE A 49 2.14 -6.34 -4.83
C ILE A 49 2.69 -5.96 -6.22
N GLN A 50 3.12 -6.96 -7.01
CA GLN A 50 3.70 -6.70 -8.33
C GLN A 50 2.68 -6.09 -9.30
N SER A 51 1.41 -6.51 -9.23
CA SER A 51 0.37 -5.97 -10.12
C SER A 51 0.00 -4.51 -9.80
N PHE A 52 0.25 -4.04 -8.57
CA PHE A 52 0.05 -2.63 -8.21
C PHE A 52 1.22 -1.72 -8.60
N ILE A 53 2.44 -2.25 -8.75
CA ILE A 53 3.60 -1.43 -9.11
C ILE A 53 3.49 -0.92 -10.54
N SER A 54 3.82 0.36 -10.76
CA SER A 54 3.67 1.07 -12.04
C SER A 54 2.20 1.32 -12.44
N THR A 55 1.32 1.45 -11.45
CA THR A 55 -0.07 1.87 -11.66
C THR A 55 -0.30 3.27 -11.07
N GLY A 56 -1.52 3.80 -11.23
CA GLY A 56 -1.92 5.04 -10.54
C GLY A 56 -1.96 4.94 -9.01
N ILE A 57 -1.95 3.72 -8.45
CA ILE A 57 -1.86 3.49 -7.00
C ILE A 57 -0.42 3.68 -6.54
N ILE A 58 0.55 3.04 -7.20
CA ILE A 58 1.95 3.23 -6.83
C ILE A 58 2.88 3.16 -8.04
N GLU A 59 3.66 4.21 -8.23
CA GLU A 59 4.65 4.31 -9.31
C GLU A 59 5.90 3.49 -8.99
N SER A 60 6.60 2.99 -10.01
CA SER A 60 7.80 2.16 -9.81
C SER A 60 9.00 2.92 -9.24
N ASP A 61 8.99 4.24 -9.32
CA ASP A 61 10.01 5.13 -8.76
C ASP A 61 9.63 5.72 -7.39
N TYR A 62 8.54 5.26 -6.77
CA TYR A 62 8.00 5.76 -5.50
C TYR A 62 9.08 5.96 -4.41
N PHE A 63 10.04 5.04 -4.30
CA PHE A 63 11.12 5.11 -3.31
C PHE A 63 12.37 5.88 -3.75
N LYS A 64 12.43 6.35 -5.00
CA LYS A 64 13.52 7.20 -5.53
C LYS A 64 13.24 8.69 -5.30
N LYS A 65 11.98 9.05 -5.02
CA LYS A 65 11.54 10.43 -4.76
C LYS A 65 11.74 10.86 -3.30
N VAL A 66 12.57 10.14 -2.53
CA VAL A 66 12.90 10.44 -1.13
C VAL A 66 14.33 10.96 -1.05
#